data_AF-A0A1Y4VB49-F1
#
_entry.id   AF-A0A1Y4VB49-F1
#
_cell.length_a   1.000
_cell.length_b   1.000
_cell.length_c   1.000
_cell.angle_alpha   90.00
_cell.angle_beta   90.00
_cell.angle_gamma   90.00
#
_symmetry.space_group_name_H-M   'P 1'
#
loop_
_entity.id
_entity.type
_entity.pdbx_description
1 polymer ?
#
loop_
_entity_poly.entity_id
_entity_poly.type
_entity_poly.pdbx_seq_one_letter_code
_entity_poly.pdbx_strand_id
1 'polypeptide(L)'
;MKVSDEKLNRFISKHMLDYRLRHSLSQEGMAEQLNIAPRCYLEQENGRCGFSGQTVCHFIAVLSDKEAFAFISDLRSVWDEDKPST
;
A
#
# COMPACT_ATOMS: atom_id res chain seq x y z
N MET A 1 8.76 -16.72 11.73
CA MET A 1 8.03 -15.56 11.17
C MET A 1 8.58 -15.37 9.78
N LYS A 2 7.78 -15.58 8.71
CA LYS A 2 8.26 -15.31 7.34
C LYS A 2 8.72 -13.86 7.33
N VAL A 3 9.92 -13.59 6.80
CA VAL A 3 10.38 -12.22 6.52
C VAL A 3 9.24 -11.58 5.74
N SER A 4 8.48 -10.67 6.39
CA SER A 4 7.46 -9.93 5.67
C SER A 4 8.21 -9.27 4.54
N ASP A 5 7.72 -9.40 3.32
CA ASP A 5 8.44 -8.95 2.13
C ASP A 5 8.66 -7.43 2.24
N GLU A 6 9.79 -7.01 2.83
CA GLU A 6 10.03 -5.64 3.30
C GLU A 6 9.99 -4.66 2.14
N LYS A 7 10.33 -5.14 0.94
CA LYS A 7 10.17 -4.42 -0.33
C LYS A 7 8.68 -4.16 -0.62
N LEU A 8 7.84 -5.19 -0.54
CA LEU A 8 6.38 -5.06 -0.74
C LEU A 8 5.73 -4.15 0.31
N ASN A 9 6.06 -4.31 1.58
CA ASN A 9 5.50 -3.45 2.64
C ASN A 9 5.90 -1.98 2.47
N ARG A 10 7.16 -1.69 2.12
CA ARG A 10 7.61 -0.34 1.80
C ARG A 10 6.90 0.22 0.56
N PHE A 11 6.74 -0.60 -0.47
CA PHE A 11 6.00 -0.23 -1.68
C PHE A 11 4.55 0.18 -1.34
N ILE A 12 3.79 -0.71 -0.69
CA ILE A 12 2.39 -0.44 -0.34
C ILE A 12 2.28 0.78 0.58
N SER A 13 3.12 0.85 1.62
CA SER A 13 3.11 1.97 2.57
C SER A 13 3.36 3.31 1.90
N LYS A 14 4.33 3.38 0.97
CA LYS A 14 4.62 4.60 0.22
C LYS A 14 3.43 5.02 -0.63
N HIS A 15 2.85 4.11 -1.40
CA HIS A 15 1.72 4.44 -2.27
C HIS A 15 0.47 4.86 -1.49
N MET A 16 0.17 4.22 -0.35
CA MET A 16 -0.95 4.62 0.51
C MET A 16 -0.71 5.99 1.16
N LEU A 17 0.51 6.27 1.64
CA LEU A 17 0.86 7.57 2.20
C LEU A 17 0.77 8.68 1.14
N ASP A 18 1.34 8.45 -0.04
CA ASP A 18 1.29 9.42 -1.14
C ASP A 18 -0.15 9.69 -1.58
N TYR A 19 -1.01 8.66 -1.66
CA TYR A 19 -2.44 8.83 -1.91
C TYR A 19 -3.10 9.66 -0.81
N ARG A 20 -2.89 9.31 0.48
CA ARG A 20 -3.47 10.03 1.61
C ARG A 20 -3.11 11.52 1.57
N LEU A 21 -1.84 11.84 1.35
CA LEU A 21 -1.34 13.21 1.30
C LEU A 21 -1.89 13.98 0.09
N ARG A 22 -1.92 13.37 -1.10
CA ARG A 22 -2.47 14.01 -2.32
C ARG A 22 -3.95 14.34 -2.19
N HIS A 23 -4.70 13.51 -1.48
CA HIS A 23 -6.14 13.69 -1.26
C HIS A 23 -6.46 14.43 0.05
N SER A 24 -5.45 14.96 0.76
CA SER A 24 -5.61 15.67 2.04
C SER A 24 -6.42 14.90 3.08
N LEU A 25 -6.29 13.57 3.09
CA LEU A 25 -7.02 12.70 4.01
C LEU A 25 -6.33 12.66 5.38
N SER A 26 -7.14 12.66 6.45
CA SER A 26 -6.66 12.27 7.78
C SER A 26 -6.37 10.76 7.82
N GLN A 27 -5.76 10.28 8.91
CA GLN A 27 -5.55 8.85 9.10
C GLN A 27 -6.88 8.11 9.25
N GLU A 28 -7.87 8.70 9.89
CA GLU A 28 -9.24 8.18 9.96
C GLU A 28 -9.90 8.15 8.59
N GLY A 29 -9.78 9.23 7.80
CA GLY A 29 -10.35 9.27 6.45
C GLY A 29 -9.73 8.22 5.53
N MET A 30 -8.43 7.98 5.64
CA MET A 30 -7.78 6.89 4.90
C MET A 30 -8.24 5.51 5.39
N ALA A 31 -8.37 5.32 6.70
CA ALA A 31 -8.87 4.06 7.27
C ALA A 31 -10.29 3.74 6.81
N GLU A 32 -11.14 4.76 6.65
CA GLU A 32 -12.49 4.64 6.10
C GLU A 32 -12.45 4.16 4.63
N GLN A 33 -11.61 4.76 3.78
CA GLN A 33 -11.41 4.32 2.39
C GLN A 33 -10.94 2.85 2.30
N LEU A 34 -10.09 2.44 3.24
CA LEU A 34 -9.55 1.08 3.30
C LEU A 34 -10.49 0.09 4.01
N ASN A 35 -11.61 0.57 4.56
CA ASN A 35 -12.57 -0.20 5.36
C ASN A 35 -11.87 -1.00 6.48
N ILE A 36 -11.05 -0.31 7.28
CA ILE A 36 -10.35 -0.84 8.45
C ILE A 36 -10.51 0.09 9.65
N ALA A 37 -10.24 -0.40 10.85
CA ALA A 37 -10.25 0.46 12.04
C ALA A 37 -9.12 1.53 11.93
N PRO A 38 -9.35 2.79 12.36
CA PRO A 38 -8.33 3.84 12.32
C PRO A 38 -7.02 3.46 12.97
N ARG A 39 -7.07 2.74 14.09
CA ARG A 39 -5.88 2.22 14.77
C ARG A 39 -5.07 1.28 13.88
N CYS A 40 -5.70 0.44 13.06
CA CYS A 40 -4.99 -0.44 12.15
C CYS A 40 -4.19 0.37 11.11
N TYR A 41 -4.81 1.39 10.53
CA TYR A 41 -4.14 2.25 9.57
C TYR A 41 -2.98 3.04 10.22
N LEU A 42 -3.17 3.56 11.43
CA LEU A 42 -2.12 4.24 12.19
C LEU A 42 -0.89 3.34 12.41
N GLU A 43 -1.09 2.07 12.76
CA GLU A 43 0.03 1.13 12.96
C GLU A 43 0.70 0.76 11.63
N GLN A 44 -0.06 0.65 10.54
CA GLN A 44 0.46 0.41 9.18
C GLN A 44 1.30 1.59 8.67
N GLU A 45 0.81 2.82 8.80
CA GLU A 45 1.51 4.02 8.36
C GLU A 45 2.80 4.26 9.15
N ASN A 46 2.82 3.85 10.44
CA ASN A 46 4.03 3.86 11.26
C ASN A 46 4.96 2.65 11.03
N GLY A 47 4.63 1.76 10.09
CA GLY A 47 5.43 0.58 9.76
C GLY A 47 5.47 -0.50 10.85
N ARG A 48 4.54 -0.47 11.82
CA ARG A 48 4.48 -1.41 12.95
C ARG A 48 3.78 -2.73 12.59
N CYS A 49 2.97 -2.72 11.54
CA CYS A 49 2.39 -3.93 10.96
C CYS A 49 2.27 -3.83 9.43
N GLY A 50 2.13 -4.98 8.78
CA GLY A 50 1.95 -5.06 7.33
C GLY A 50 0.50 -4.89 6.89
N PHE A 51 0.27 -5.13 5.60
CA PHE A 51 -1.03 -4.96 4.96
C PHE A 51 -1.67 -6.31 4.68
N SER A 52 -2.95 -6.46 5.01
CA SER A 52 -3.71 -7.63 4.59
C SER A 52 -4.02 -7.55 3.09
N GLY A 53 -4.21 -8.69 2.43
CA GLY A 53 -4.66 -8.71 1.03
C GLY A 53 -5.96 -7.94 0.82
N GLN A 54 -6.88 -7.98 1.78
CA GLN A 54 -8.14 -7.22 1.74
C GLN A 54 -7.90 -5.71 1.79
N THR A 55 -6.99 -5.23 2.63
CA THR A 55 -6.59 -3.82 2.70
C THR A 55 -6.02 -3.35 1.36
N VAL A 56 -5.18 -4.17 0.71
CA VAL A 56 -4.63 -3.85 -0.62
C VAL A 56 -5.73 -3.84 -1.70
N CYS A 57 -6.68 -4.77 -1.65
CA CYS A 57 -7.81 -4.79 -2.59
C CYS A 57 -8.68 -3.53 -2.45
N HIS A 58 -9.02 -3.12 -1.23
CA HIS A 58 -9.74 -1.86 -1.01
C HIS A 58 -8.95 -0.67 -1.50
N PHE A 59 -7.64 -0.63 -1.25
CA PHE A 59 -6.79 0.45 -1.76
C PHE A 59 -6.85 0.55 -3.28
N ILE A 60 -6.67 -0.57 -4.00
CA ILE A 60 -6.77 -0.58 -5.46
C ILE A 60 -8.16 -0.12 -5.92
N ALA A 61 -9.22 -0.49 -5.19
CA ALA A 61 -10.59 -0.13 -5.54
C ALA A 61 -10.92 1.36 -5.35
N VAL A 62 -10.19 2.10 -4.51
CA VAL A 62 -10.39 3.55 -4.33
C VAL A 62 -9.54 4.41 -5.28
N LEU A 63 -8.53 3.81 -5.93
CA LEU A 63 -7.74 4.48 -6.95
C LEU A 63 -8.56 4.72 -8.21
N SER A 64 -8.27 5.80 -8.94
CA SER A 64 -8.74 5.94 -10.32
C SER A 64 -8.11 4.87 -11.22
N ASP A 65 -8.73 4.56 -12.38
CA ASP A 65 -8.20 3.57 -13.34
C ASP A 65 -6.73 3.80 -13.70
N LYS A 66 -6.35 5.08 -13.88
CA LYS A 66 -4.97 5.48 -14.19
C LYS A 66 -4.02 5.17 -13.03
N GLU A 67 -4.44 5.46 -11.81
CA GLU A 67 -3.64 5.20 -10.61
C GLU A 67 -3.54 3.71 -10.30
N ALA A 68 -4.64 2.96 -10.43
CA ALA A 68 -4.65 1.52 -10.26
C ALA A 68 -3.72 0.84 -11.28
N PHE A 69 -3.77 1.26 -12.54
CA PHE A 69 -2.84 0.77 -13.57
C PHE A 69 -1.38 1.06 -13.20
N ALA A 70 -1.07 2.31 -12.80
CA ALA A 70 0.27 2.69 -12.39
C ALA A 70 0.76 1.87 -11.17
N PHE A 71 -0.10 1.72 -10.16
CA PHE A 71 0.18 0.92 -8.97
C PHE A 71 0.52 -0.54 -9.32
N ILE A 72 -0.27 -1.19 -10.17
CA ILE A 72 -0.02 -2.58 -10.58
C ILE A 72 1.23 -2.69 -11.46
N SER A 73 1.49 -1.69 -12.30
CA SER A 73 2.72 -1.62 -13.12
C SER A 73 3.96 -1.54 -12.23
N ASP A 74 3.97 -0.62 -11.27
CA ASP A 74 5.10 -0.42 -10.35
C ASP A 74 5.29 -1.62 -9.40
N LEU A 75 4.18 -2.25 -8.98
CA LEU A 75 4.20 -3.45 -8.14
C LEU A 75 4.98 -4.61 -8.79
N ARG A 76 4.91 -4.76 -10.11
CA ARG A 76 5.65 -5.82 -10.83
C ARG A 76 7.17 -5.65 -10.70
N SER A 77 7.62 -4.41 -10.59
CA SER A 77 9.04 -4.05 -10.48
C SER A 77 9.61 -4.27 -9.07
N VAL A 78 8.76 -4.49 -8.05
CA VAL A 78 9.19 -4.67 -6.65
C VAL A 78 10.20 -5.82 -6.48
N TRP A 79 10.10 -6.84 -7.34
CA TRP A 79 10.99 -8.01 -7.32
C TRP A 79 11.97 -8.06 -8.50
N ASP A 80 12.00 -7.05 -9.37
CA ASP A 80 12.82 -7.12 -10.59
C ASP A 80 14.33 -6.93 -10.32
N GLU A 81 14.73 -6.27 -9.22
CA GLU A 81 16.15 -6.16 -8.84
C GLU A 81 16.79 -7.49 -8.42
N ASP A 82 15.98 -8.53 -8.12
CA ASP A 82 16.47 -9.87 -7.75
C ASP A 82 16.52 -10.84 -8.95
N LYS A 83 16.13 -10.40 -10.16
CA LYS A 83 16.25 -11.23 -11.36
C LYS A 83 17.69 -11.16 -11.88
N PRO A 84 18.42 -12.29 -11.94
CA PRO A 84 19.73 -12.30 -12.59
C PRO A 84 19.55 -11.84 -14.04
N SER A 85 20.41 -10.94 -14.48
CA SER A 85 20.48 -10.49 -15.87
C SER A 85 20.72 -11.71 -16.76
N THR A 86 19.70 -12.12 -17.51
CA THR A 86 19.82 -13.13 -18.58
C THR A 86 20.59 -12.60 -19.77
#